data_AF-K9WF14-F1
#
_entry.id   AF-K9WF14-F1
#
_cell.length_a   1.000
_cell.length_b   1.000
_cell.length_c   1.000
_cell.angle_alpha   90.00
_cell.angle_beta   90.00
_cell.angle_gamma   90.00
#
_symmetry.space_group_name_H-M   'P 1'
#
loop_
_entity.id
_entity.type
_entity.pdbx_description
1 polymer ?
#
loop_
_entity_poly.entity_id
_entity_poly.type
_entity_poly.pdbx_seq_one_letter_code
_entity_poly.pdbx_strand_id
1 'polypeptide(L)'
;MDILQILKEDYQRFPADQTYSIYAPDVFFKDPLNQFQGIERYKQMIGFINTWFGAPKLDLHEIHRSEDTIKTRWTLSWTTPLPWRPRISIPGWSELKLNVDELIISHIDYWDCSRWDVLKQHLPFQEKN
;
A
#
# COMPACT_ATOMS: atom_id res chain seq x y z
N MET A 1 -16.20 -9.53 12.19
CA MET A 1 -15.96 -9.54 10.73
C MET A 1 -14.53 -10.00 10.54
N ASP A 2 -14.29 -10.94 9.63
CA ASP A 2 -12.95 -11.53 9.44
C ASP A 2 -11.97 -10.49 8.88
N ILE A 3 -10.76 -10.42 9.44
CA ILE A 3 -9.74 -9.44 9.05
C ILE A 3 -9.38 -9.55 7.56
N LEU A 4 -9.42 -10.76 6.98
CA LEU A 4 -9.16 -10.94 5.55
C LEU A 4 -10.24 -10.33 4.68
N GLN A 5 -11.50 -10.37 5.12
CA GLN A 5 -12.59 -9.73 4.42
C GLN A 5 -12.44 -8.20 4.48
N ILE A 6 -12.12 -7.66 5.66
CA ILE A 6 -11.89 -6.22 5.83
C ILE A 6 -10.76 -5.76 4.91
N LEU A 7 -9.63 -6.48 4.87
CA LEU A 7 -8.51 -6.15 4.00
C LEU A 7 -8.92 -6.19 2.51
N LYS A 8 -9.69 -7.20 2.08
CA LYS A 8 -10.19 -7.25 0.69
C LYS A 8 -11.02 -6.02 0.35
N GLU A 9 -11.93 -5.62 1.24
CA GLU A 9 -12.79 -4.45 1.05
C GLU A 9 -11.98 -3.14 1.07
N ASP A 10 -10.99 -3.03 1.96
CA ASP A 10 -10.09 -1.89 2.05
C ASP A 10 -9.24 -1.73 0.77
N TYR A 11 -8.75 -2.83 0.18
CA TYR A 11 -8.04 -2.79 -1.10
C TYR A 11 -8.95 -2.31 -2.25
N GLN A 12 -10.22 -2.73 -2.28
CA GLN A 12 -11.17 -2.29 -3.31
C GLN A 12 -11.53 -0.81 -3.20
N ARG A 13 -11.57 -0.28 -1.97
CA ARG A 13 -11.87 1.13 -1.70
C ARG A 13 -10.64 2.03 -1.71
N PHE A 14 -9.44 1.44 -1.78
CA PHE A 14 -8.19 2.18 -1.65
C PHE A 14 -8.14 3.39 -2.58
N PRO A 15 -7.73 4.56 -2.07
CA PRO A 15 -7.26 4.87 -0.71
C PRO A 15 -8.36 5.32 0.25
N ALA A 16 -9.63 5.32 -0.16
CA ALA A 16 -10.76 5.79 0.63
C ALA A 16 -11.20 4.76 1.69
N ASP A 17 -11.81 5.27 2.77
CA ASP A 17 -12.55 4.50 3.78
C ASP A 17 -11.83 3.27 4.35
N GLN A 18 -10.52 3.38 4.56
CA GLN A 18 -9.72 2.31 5.16
C GLN A 18 -10.15 2.03 6.60
N THR A 19 -10.12 0.77 7.01
CA THR A 19 -10.61 0.32 8.31
C THR A 19 -9.50 0.37 9.36
N TYR A 20 -9.26 1.55 9.93
CA TYR A 20 -8.15 1.74 10.88
C TYR A 20 -8.27 0.94 12.19
N SER A 21 -9.47 0.47 12.57
CA SER A 21 -9.67 -0.30 13.80
C SER A 21 -9.00 -1.68 13.81
N ILE A 22 -8.56 -2.20 12.65
CA ILE A 22 -7.81 -3.46 12.58
C ILE A 22 -6.31 -3.30 12.87
N TYR A 23 -5.84 -2.07 13.11
CA TYR A 23 -4.42 -1.78 13.38
C TYR A 23 -4.20 -1.45 14.85
N ALA A 24 -3.07 -1.90 15.39
CA ALA A 24 -2.64 -1.51 16.73
C ALA A 24 -2.26 -0.01 16.76
N PRO A 25 -2.45 0.71 17.89
CA PRO A 25 -2.12 2.13 18.01
C PRO A 25 -0.66 2.44 17.66
N ASP A 26 0.23 1.51 17.97
CA ASP A 26 1.69 1.57 17.80
C ASP A 26 2.19 0.73 16.62
N VAL A 27 1.33 0.45 15.63
CA VAL A 27 1.69 -0.32 14.43
C VAL A 27 2.99 0.19 13.80
N PHE A 28 3.88 -0.76 13.50
CA PHE A 28 5.09 -0.51 12.73
C PHE A 28 4.77 -0.54 11.23
N PHE A 29 5.12 0.52 10.51
CA PHE A 29 4.98 0.58 9.06
C PHE A 29 6.33 0.77 8.40
N LYS A 30 6.56 0.04 7.31
CA LYS A 30 7.77 0.18 6.49
C LYS A 30 7.47 -0.10 5.03
N ASP A 31 7.89 0.82 4.17
CA ASP A 31 7.94 0.63 2.72
C ASP A 31 9.37 0.93 2.21
N PRO A 32 9.66 0.79 0.91
CA PRO A 32 10.99 1.10 0.39
C PRO A 32 11.39 2.57 0.52
N LEU A 33 10.51 3.53 0.77
CA LEU A 33 10.77 4.96 0.90
C LEU A 33 10.69 5.49 2.34
N ASN A 34 9.86 4.88 3.18
CA ASN A 34 9.45 5.38 4.49
C ASN A 34 9.49 4.27 5.55
N GLN A 35 9.80 4.65 6.78
CA GLN A 35 9.65 3.79 7.94
C GLN A 35 9.19 4.63 9.12
N PHE A 36 8.12 4.20 9.78
CA PHE A 36 7.59 4.90 10.95
C PHE A 36 6.81 3.94 11.85
N GLN A 37 6.46 4.43 13.03
CA GLN A 37 5.59 3.74 13.98
C GLN A 37 4.43 4.66 14.36
N GLY A 38 3.24 4.08 14.52
CA GLY A 38 2.02 4.71 15.01
C GLY A 38 0.93 4.85 13.96
N ILE A 39 -0.31 4.56 14.36
CA ILE A 39 -1.48 4.56 13.48
C ILE A 39 -1.85 5.95 12.94
N GLU A 40 -1.59 7.01 13.70
CA GLU A 40 -1.87 8.38 13.24
C GLU A 40 -1.00 8.78 12.05
N ARG A 41 0.28 8.35 12.03
CA ARG A 41 1.16 8.55 10.86
C ARG A 41 0.70 7.73 9.66
N TYR A 42 0.20 6.52 9.89
CA TYR A 42 -0.37 5.69 8.84
C TYR A 42 -1.60 6.36 8.19
N LYS A 43 -2.53 6.89 8.99
CA LYS A 43 -3.68 7.68 8.50
C LYS A 43 -3.25 8.90 7.68
N GLN A 44 -2.24 9.63 8.14
CA GLN A 44 -1.70 10.79 7.43
C GLN A 44 -1.11 10.40 6.06
N MET A 45 -0.38 9.28 6.00
CA MET A 45 0.18 8.76 4.76
C MET A 45 -0.91 8.38 3.74
N ILE A 46 -1.95 7.64 4.17
CA ILE A 46 -3.09 7.30 3.31
C ILE A 46 -3.84 8.55 2.86
N GLY A 47 -4.06 9.51 3.76
CA GLY A 47 -4.69 10.79 3.43
C GLY A 47 -3.89 11.61 2.40
N PHE A 48 -2.56 11.58 2.49
CA PHE A 48 -1.68 12.19 1.49
C PHE A 48 -1.84 11.51 0.12
N ILE A 49 -1.86 10.18 0.07
CA ILE A 49 -2.06 9.42 -1.17
C ILE A 49 -3.39 9.79 -1.84
N ASN A 50 -4.47 9.86 -1.06
CA ASN A 50 -5.80 10.22 -1.55
C ASN A 50 -5.87 11.64 -2.13
N THR A 51 -5.08 12.57 -1.58
CA THR A 51 -5.12 13.99 -1.98
C THR A 51 -4.14 14.31 -3.11
N TRP A 52 -2.96 13.69 -3.09
CA TRP A 52 -1.85 14.07 -3.97
C TRP A 52 -1.84 13.32 -5.30
N PHE A 53 -2.22 12.05 -5.31
CA PHE A 53 -2.17 11.22 -6.52
C PHE A 53 -3.54 11.13 -7.20
N GLY A 54 -3.52 11.17 -8.54
CA GLY A 54 -4.73 11.04 -9.35
C GLY A 54 -5.08 9.57 -9.60
N ALA A 55 -6.33 9.18 -9.36
CA ALA A 55 -6.82 7.81 -9.54
C ALA A 55 -5.86 6.71 -8.97
N PRO A 56 -5.45 6.82 -7.70
CA PRO A 56 -4.74 5.75 -7.01
C PRO A 56 -5.62 4.50 -6.94
N LYS A 57 -5.02 3.35 -7.20
CA LYS A 57 -5.68 2.05 -7.18
C LYS A 57 -4.72 0.99 -6.68
N LEU A 58 -5.17 0.15 -5.76
CA LEU A 58 -4.40 -0.96 -5.20
C LEU A 58 -5.09 -2.28 -5.59
N ASP A 59 -4.65 -2.86 -6.71
CA ASP A 59 -5.21 -4.10 -7.22
C ASP A 59 -4.68 -5.29 -6.40
N LEU A 60 -5.55 -5.93 -5.61
CA LEU A 60 -5.24 -7.15 -4.86
C LEU A 60 -5.31 -8.36 -5.79
N HIS A 61 -4.21 -9.09 -5.92
CA HIS A 61 -4.12 -10.32 -6.70
C HIS A 61 -4.31 -11.56 -5.83
N GLU A 62 -3.63 -11.59 -4.69
CA GLU A 62 -3.66 -12.74 -3.77
C GLU A 62 -3.63 -12.25 -2.31
N ILE A 63 -4.25 -13.02 -1.43
CA ILE A 63 -4.21 -12.80 0.01
C ILE A 63 -4.19 -14.16 0.70
N HIS A 64 -3.19 -14.37 1.55
CA HIS A 64 -2.97 -15.61 2.26
C HIS A 64 -2.69 -15.31 3.73
N ARG A 65 -3.36 -16.04 4.62
CA ARG A 65 -3.07 -16.00 6.06
C ARG A 65 -2.34 -17.27 6.46
N SER A 66 -1.29 -17.11 7.25
CA SER A 66 -0.54 -18.17 7.91
C SER A 66 -0.35 -17.78 9.37
N GLU A 67 -1.07 -18.43 10.28
CA GLU A 67 -1.03 -18.15 11.71
C GLU A 67 -1.34 -16.68 12.04
N ASP A 68 -0.32 -15.97 12.55
CA ASP A 68 -0.34 -14.55 12.93
C ASP A 68 0.08 -13.62 11.78
N THR A 69 0.34 -14.14 10.59
CA THR A 69 0.88 -13.38 9.47
C THR A 69 -0.05 -13.44 8.26
N ILE A 70 -0.38 -12.29 7.69
CA ILE A 70 -1.12 -12.17 6.43
C ILE A 70 -0.16 -11.64 5.37
N LYS A 71 -0.11 -12.32 4.23
CA LYS A 71 0.64 -11.89 3.05
C LYS A 71 -0.34 -11.52 1.94
N THR A 72 -0.13 -10.36 1.34
CA THR A 72 -0.90 -9.89 0.20
C THR A 72 0.00 -9.70 -1.00
N ARG A 73 -0.52 -9.97 -2.20
CA ARG A 73 0.13 -9.69 -3.47
C ARG A 73 -0.71 -8.64 -4.19
N TRP A 74 -0.08 -7.56 -4.64
CA TRP A 74 -0.82 -6.44 -5.20
C TRP A 74 -0.07 -5.67 -6.29
N THR A 75 -0.78 -4.78 -6.95
CA THR A 75 -0.21 -3.76 -7.82
C THR A 75 -0.80 -2.40 -7.48
N LEU A 76 0.06 -1.50 -7.02
CA LEU A 76 -0.29 -0.11 -6.73
C LEU A 76 -0.09 0.68 -8.02
N SER A 77 -1.11 1.40 -8.45
CA SER A 77 -1.02 2.26 -9.62
C SER A 77 -1.67 3.61 -9.37
N TRP A 78 -1.09 4.66 -9.91
CA TRP A 78 -1.60 6.01 -9.77
C TRP A 78 -1.12 6.90 -10.92
N THR A 79 -1.74 8.06 -11.06
CA THR A 79 -1.33 9.10 -12.01
C THR A 79 -0.72 10.26 -11.23
N THR A 80 0.56 10.56 -11.49
CA THR A 80 1.26 11.65 -10.80
C THR A 80 0.75 13.01 -11.32
N PRO A 81 0.59 14.06 -10.47
CA PRO A 81 0.11 15.39 -10.88
C PRO A 81 1.16 16.22 -11.65
N LEU A 82 1.89 15.60 -12.59
CA LEU A 82 2.81 16.28 -13.49
C LEU A 82 2.11 16.67 -14.81
N PRO A 83 2.62 17.65 -15.57
CA PRO A 83 1.97 18.12 -16.80
C PRO A 83 1.68 17.03 -17.83
N TRP A 84 2.55 16.02 -17.95
CA TRP A 84 2.40 14.88 -18.87
C TRP A 84 1.69 13.67 -18.23
N ARG A 85 1.22 13.78 -16.98
CA ARG A 85 0.38 12.80 -16.27
C ARG A 85 0.87 11.35 -16.43
N PRO A 86 2.11 11.03 -16.06
CA PRO A 86 2.63 9.67 -16.18
C PRO A 86 1.79 8.72 -15.30
N ARG A 87 1.47 7.54 -15.85
CA ARG A 87 0.85 6.46 -15.09
C ARG A 87 1.95 5.61 -14.48
N ILE A 88 1.95 5.53 -13.16
CA ILE A 88 2.90 4.73 -12.38
C ILE A 88 2.21 3.41 -12.01
N SER A 89 2.97 2.33 -12.06
CA SER A 89 2.57 1.00 -11.63
C SER A 89 3.72 0.31 -10.89
N ILE A 90 3.42 -0.16 -9.69
CA ILE A 90 4.36 -0.84 -8.79
C ILE A 90 3.72 -2.17 -8.40
N PRO A 91 4.20 -3.30 -8.94
CA PRO A 91 3.89 -4.60 -8.37
C PRO A 91 4.66 -4.80 -7.07
N GLY A 92 3.97 -5.34 -6.07
CA GLY A 92 4.53 -5.53 -4.74
C GLY A 92 3.75 -6.53 -3.90
N TRP A 93 4.20 -6.72 -2.68
CA TRP A 93 3.54 -7.57 -1.70
C TRP A 93 3.68 -6.96 -0.30
N SER A 94 2.73 -7.23 0.58
CA SER A 94 2.79 -6.78 1.98
C SER A 94 2.86 -7.97 2.93
N GLU A 95 3.60 -7.79 4.02
CA GLU A 95 3.57 -8.64 5.20
C GLU A 95 2.87 -7.91 6.35
N LEU A 96 1.76 -8.45 6.81
CA LEU A 96 1.00 -7.94 7.94
C LEU A 96 1.13 -8.92 9.09
N LYS A 97 1.71 -8.48 10.21
CA LYS A 97 1.79 -9.29 11.44
C LYS A 97 0.69 -8.89 12.40
N LEU A 98 0.00 -9.89 12.94
CA LEU A 98 -1.07 -9.77 13.92
C LEU A 98 -0.56 -10.05 15.32
N ASN A 99 -1.21 -9.44 16.31
CA ASN A 99 -1.06 -9.83 17.72
C ASN A 99 -2.15 -10.83 18.13
N VAL A 100 -2.16 -11.19 19.41
CA VAL A 100 -3.15 -12.10 20.02
C VAL A 100 -4.59 -11.56 19.98
N ASP A 101 -4.76 -10.25 19.82
CA ASP A 101 -6.05 -9.57 19.72
C ASP A 101 -6.50 -9.39 18.26
N GLU A 102 -5.84 -10.04 17.30
CA GLU A 102 -6.10 -9.94 15.85
C GLU A 102 -5.91 -8.51 15.29
N LEU A 103 -5.06 -7.70 15.92
CA LEU A 103 -4.68 -6.37 15.45
C LEU A 103 -3.34 -6.41 14.70
N ILE A 104 -3.25 -5.67 13.60
CA ILE A 104 -2.03 -5.51 12.82
C ILE A 104 -1.03 -4.66 13.62
N ILE A 105 0.07 -5.29 14.04
CA ILE A 105 1.19 -4.66 14.75
C ILE A 105 2.36 -4.31 13.82
N SER A 106 2.43 -4.93 12.64
CA SER A 106 3.46 -4.63 11.64
C SER A 106 2.87 -4.71 10.25
N HIS A 107 3.15 -3.73 9.41
CA HIS A 107 2.77 -3.66 8.00
C HIS A 107 4.01 -3.29 7.19
N ILE A 108 4.55 -4.25 6.44
CA ILE A 108 5.76 -4.06 5.64
C ILE A 108 5.46 -4.28 4.17
N ASP A 109 5.73 -3.28 3.35
CA ASP A 109 5.55 -3.29 1.91
C ASP A 109 6.89 -3.55 1.20
N TYR A 110 6.84 -4.45 0.22
CA TYR A 110 7.95 -4.80 -0.65
C TYR A 110 7.58 -4.54 -2.09
N TRP A 111 8.49 -3.93 -2.85
CA TRP A 111 8.31 -3.70 -4.29
C TRP A 111 9.15 -4.71 -5.06
N ASP A 112 8.60 -5.24 -6.16
CA ASP A 112 9.39 -6.10 -7.05
C ASP A 112 10.31 -5.29 -7.97
N CYS A 113 10.12 -3.97 -8.00
CA CYS A 113 10.91 -3.04 -8.79
C CYS A 113 11.75 -2.13 -7.89
N SER A 114 12.84 -1.63 -8.44
CA SER A 114 13.69 -0.70 -7.72
C SER A 114 13.06 0.69 -7.68
N ARG A 115 13.48 1.52 -6.71
CA ARG A 115 13.11 2.95 -6.67
C ARG A 115 13.44 3.65 -8.00
N TRP A 116 14.52 3.25 -8.66
CA TRP A 116 14.91 3.80 -9.97
C TRP A 116 13.94 3.45 -11.08
N ASP A 117 13.36 2.25 -11.08
CA ASP A 117 12.37 1.86 -12.09
C ASP A 117 11.08 2.66 -11.93
N VAL A 118 10.69 2.94 -10.68
CA VAL A 118 9.55 3.83 -10.39
C VAL A 118 9.83 5.26 -10.85
N LEU A 119 11.04 5.79 -10.61
CA LEU A 119 11.43 7.12 -11.07
C LEU A 119 11.45 7.22 -12.60
N LYS A 120 11.92 6.19 -13.31
CA LYS A 120 11.92 6.14 -14.77
C LYS A 120 10.52 6.22 -15.36
N GLN A 121 9.50 5.70 -14.68
CA GLN A 121 8.10 5.83 -15.11
C GLN A 121 7.59 7.27 -15.09
N HIS A 122 8.25 8.18 -14.36
CA HIS A 122 7.91 9.60 -14.34
C HIS A 122 8.49 10.39 -15.51
N LEU A 123 9.44 9.83 -16.28
CA LEU A 123 10.10 10.54 -17.38
C LEU A 123 9.20 10.55 -18.63
N PRO A 124 9.07 11.69 -19.33
CA PRO A 124 8.18 11.83 -20.49
C PRO A 124 8.63 11.06 -21.74
N PHE A 125 9.89 10.59 -21.77
CA PHE A 125 10.46 9.83 -22.89
C PHE A 125 10.82 8.42 -22.42
N GLN A 126 9.91 7.47 -22.60
CA GLN A 126 10.27 6.07 -22.67
C GLN A 126 10.33 5.70 -24.14
N GLU A 127 11.54 5.55 -24.68
CA GLU A 127 11.72 4.89 -25.97
C GLU A 127 11.15 3.49 -25.86
N LYS A 128 10.06 3.23 -26.59
CA LYS A 128 9.63 1.87 -26.90
C LYS A 128 10.70 1.28 -27.82
N ASN A 129 11.68 0.58 -27.26
CA ASN A 129 12.46 -0.41 -28.01
C ASN A 129 11.71 -1.74 -28.02
#